data_AF-A0A497ML80-F1
#
_entry.id   AF-A0A497ML80-F1
#
_cell.length_a   1.000
_cell.length_b   1.000
_cell.length_c   1.000
_cell.angle_alpha   90.00
_cell.angle_beta   90.00
_cell.angle_gamma   90.00
#
_symmetry.space_group_name_H-M   'P 1'
#
loop_
_entity.id
_entity.type
_entity.pdbx_description
1 polymer ?
#
loop_
_entity_poly.entity_id
_entity_poly.type
_entity_poly.pdbx_seq_one_letter_code
_entity_poly.pdbx_strand_id
1 'polypeptide(L)'
;MKLEKRLKLHLKNAEKVFAEASNFLVRCQIIEPYVEKGTLYGCVCPWEIVQSAEENALPILEDFHDTLEAIWVWTHYAKISGREEYKPNIEWAWNYTAKNWKRFISQKPLHADKCLYDCAHLLNAGTFYEKVFQDEKMRPLIETAGNHIADHLSRFPSPKPREYSDPFWMTTCLAYAAKHVKKPKWWETAKK
;
A
#
# COMPACT_ATOMS: atom_id res chain seq x y z
N MET A 1 27.89 13.53 -3.59
CA MET A 1 28.05 12.05 -3.76
C MET A 1 27.28 11.62 -5.01
N LYS A 2 27.89 10.89 -5.96
CA LYS A 2 27.20 10.41 -7.18
C LYS A 2 26.02 9.49 -6.83
N LEU A 3 24.91 9.58 -7.58
CA LEU A 3 23.66 8.84 -7.37
C LEU A 3 23.89 7.33 -7.21
N GLU A 4 24.76 6.75 -8.04
CA GLU A 4 25.12 5.34 -8.01
C GLU A 4 25.75 4.90 -6.68
N LYS A 5 26.58 5.75 -6.07
CA LYS A 5 27.19 5.45 -4.76
C LYS A 5 26.14 5.46 -3.65
N ARG A 6 25.16 6.38 -3.72
CA ARG A 6 24.01 6.40 -2.80
C ARG A 6 23.16 5.14 -2.94
N LEU A 7 22.82 4.77 -4.18
CA LEU A 7 22.02 3.59 -4.46
C LEU A 7 22.71 2.32 -3.94
N LYS A 8 24.00 2.14 -4.20
CA LYS A 8 24.79 1.00 -3.69
C LYS A 8 24.79 0.95 -2.16
N LEU A 9 24.91 2.09 -1.48
CA LEU A 9 24.88 2.16 -0.02
C LEU A 9 23.48 1.79 0.52
N HIS A 10 22.41 2.31 -0.10
CA HIS A 10 21.04 1.97 0.28
C HIS A 10 20.76 0.47 0.10
N LEU A 11 21.19 -0.12 -1.01
CA LEU A 11 21.01 -1.55 -1.26
C LEU A 11 21.80 -2.42 -0.27
N LYS A 12 23.03 -2.02 0.09
CA LYS A 12 23.86 -2.78 1.05
C LYS A 12 23.18 -2.93 2.42
N ASN A 13 22.43 -1.92 2.85
CA ASN A 13 21.80 -1.90 4.17
C ASN A 13 20.29 -2.16 4.10
N ALA A 14 19.74 -2.51 2.93
CA ALA A 14 18.30 -2.60 2.71
C ALA A 14 17.65 -3.58 3.69
N GLU A 15 18.23 -4.77 3.86
CA GLU A 15 17.68 -5.78 4.79
C GLU A 15 17.55 -5.25 6.21
N LYS A 16 18.61 -4.60 6.73
CA LYS A 16 18.60 -4.01 8.08
C LYS A 16 17.53 -2.92 8.20
N VAL A 17 17.45 -2.01 7.24
CA VAL A 17 16.48 -0.91 7.25
C VAL A 17 15.04 -1.44 7.18
N PHE A 18 14.78 -2.43 6.32
CA PHE A 18 13.46 -3.05 6.23
C PHE A 18 13.13 -3.86 7.48
N ALA A 19 14.09 -4.50 8.15
CA ALA A 19 13.87 -5.16 9.44
C ALA A 19 13.46 -4.15 10.52
N GLU A 20 14.19 -3.04 10.64
CA GLU A 20 13.91 -1.97 11.60
C GLU A 20 12.52 -1.33 11.35
N ALA A 21 12.21 -1.03 10.09
CA ALA A 21 10.90 -0.51 9.69
C ALA A 21 9.78 -1.52 9.98
N SER A 22 10.00 -2.79 9.67
CA SER A 22 9.03 -3.86 9.92
C SER A 22 8.72 -4.00 11.41
N ASN A 23 9.74 -4.02 12.27
CA ASN A 23 9.58 -4.06 13.72
C ASN A 23 8.88 -2.82 14.28
N PHE A 24 9.13 -1.64 13.71
CA PHE A 24 8.37 -0.45 14.05
C PHE A 24 6.88 -0.62 13.71
N LEU A 25 6.56 -1.01 12.49
CA LEU A 25 5.18 -1.17 12.04
C LEU A 25 4.41 -2.26 12.79
N VAL A 26 5.08 -3.33 13.24
CA VAL A 26 4.46 -4.34 14.12
C VAL A 26 3.94 -3.71 15.41
N ARG A 27 4.69 -2.77 16.01
CA ARG A 27 4.25 -2.05 17.21
C ARG A 27 3.12 -1.06 16.93
N CYS A 28 2.98 -0.65 15.68
CA CYS A 28 1.92 0.23 15.21
C CYS A 28 0.69 -0.53 14.72
N GLN A 29 0.67 -1.86 14.82
CA GLN A 29 -0.46 -2.67 14.39
C GLN A 29 -1.50 -2.78 15.51
N ILE A 30 -2.75 -2.48 15.18
CA ILE A 30 -3.91 -2.54 16.07
C ILE A 30 -4.34 -4.01 16.21
N ILE A 31 -3.70 -4.72 17.13
CA ILE A 31 -3.98 -6.11 17.53
C ILE A 31 -3.94 -6.21 19.06
N GLU A 32 -3.93 -7.42 19.62
CA GLU A 32 -3.71 -7.60 21.06
C GLU A 32 -2.36 -6.98 21.50
N PRO A 33 -2.30 -6.32 22.68
CA PRO A 33 -3.37 -6.17 23.67
C PRO A 33 -4.29 -4.95 23.45
N TYR A 34 -4.11 -4.15 22.39
CA TYR A 34 -4.93 -2.96 22.14
C TYR A 34 -6.38 -3.33 21.83
N VAL A 35 -6.58 -4.36 20.99
CA VAL A 35 -7.92 -4.82 20.57
C VAL A 35 -7.90 -6.32 20.31
N GLU A 36 -8.82 -7.08 20.90
CA GLU A 36 -8.97 -8.52 20.64
C GLU A 36 -9.72 -8.82 19.34
N LYS A 37 -10.70 -7.97 18.99
CA LYS A 37 -11.54 -8.08 17.79
C LYS A 37 -12.18 -6.74 17.44
N GLY A 38 -12.48 -6.52 16.16
CA GLY A 38 -13.17 -5.29 15.76
C GLY A 38 -13.08 -5.00 14.26
N THR A 39 -13.51 -3.82 13.87
CA THR A 39 -13.33 -3.29 12.51
C THR A 39 -11.89 -2.86 12.26
N LEU A 40 -11.18 -2.40 13.30
CA LEU A 40 -9.80 -1.91 13.23
C LEU A 40 -8.73 -3.01 13.43
N TYR A 41 -9.14 -4.23 13.83
CA TYR A 41 -8.18 -5.31 14.09
C TYR A 41 -7.34 -5.61 12.84
N GLY A 42 -6.01 -5.49 12.97
CA GLY A 42 -5.03 -5.68 11.90
C GLY A 42 -4.60 -4.40 11.17
N CYS A 43 -5.29 -3.27 11.39
CA CYS A 43 -4.90 -1.95 10.86
C CYS A 43 -3.54 -1.50 11.41
N VAL A 44 -2.78 -0.71 10.66
CA VAL A 44 -1.49 -0.16 11.09
C VAL A 44 -1.58 1.37 11.08
N CYS A 45 -1.36 1.99 12.25
CA CYS A 45 -1.47 3.44 12.44
C CYS A 45 -0.20 3.99 13.14
N PRO A 46 0.90 4.22 12.39
CA PRO A 46 2.19 4.60 12.96
C PRO A 46 2.22 5.99 13.61
N TRP A 47 1.41 6.92 13.12
CA TRP A 47 1.40 8.31 13.60
C TRP A 47 0.65 8.51 14.91
N GLU A 48 -0.29 7.62 15.21
CA GLU A 48 -1.26 7.84 16.27
C GLU A 48 -1.02 6.97 17.48
N ILE A 49 -0.47 5.77 17.31
CA ILE A 49 -0.09 4.91 18.44
C ILE A 49 1.04 5.53 19.25
N VAL A 50 1.96 6.27 18.62
CA VAL A 50 3.04 6.97 19.33
C VAL A 50 2.48 8.11 20.20
N GLN A 51 1.51 8.88 19.70
CA GLN A 51 0.90 9.97 20.46
C GLN A 51 -0.09 9.47 21.53
N SER A 52 -0.91 8.46 21.22
CA SER A 52 -1.88 7.92 22.17
C SER A 52 -1.23 7.12 23.31
N ALA A 53 -0.10 6.45 23.09
CA ALA A 53 0.61 5.70 24.13
C ALA A 53 1.41 6.60 25.10
N GLU A 54 1.89 7.76 24.64
CA GLU A 54 2.71 8.66 25.45
C GLU A 54 1.88 9.74 26.18
N GLU A 55 0.74 10.17 25.62
CA GLU A 55 0.02 11.37 26.11
C GLU A 55 -1.42 11.11 26.59
N ASN A 56 -1.88 9.86 26.63
CA ASN A 56 -3.25 9.52 27.06
C ASN A 56 -4.33 10.21 26.18
N ALA A 57 -4.03 10.42 24.89
CA ALA A 57 -4.78 11.32 24.02
C ALA A 57 -5.28 10.66 22.72
N LEU A 58 -6.55 10.94 22.45
CA LEU A 58 -7.33 10.79 21.21
C LEU A 58 -7.57 9.35 20.68
N PRO A 59 -8.75 9.08 20.09
CA PRO A 59 -9.04 7.78 19.50
C PRO A 59 -8.08 7.53 18.33
N ILE A 60 -7.55 6.31 18.24
CA ILE A 60 -6.81 5.85 17.06
C ILE A 60 -7.71 6.08 15.84
N LEU A 61 -7.35 7.03 14.99
CA LEU A 61 -7.95 7.20 13.68
C LEU A 61 -7.43 6.08 12.77
N GLU A 62 -8.30 5.71 11.88
CA GLU A 62 -8.06 4.59 11.01
C GLU A 62 -7.32 5.06 9.77
N ASP A 63 -6.15 4.49 9.51
CA ASP A 63 -5.39 4.77 8.29
C ASP A 63 -5.29 3.55 7.38
N PHE A 64 -6.05 3.63 6.28
CA PHE A 64 -6.12 2.57 5.28
C PHE A 64 -4.86 2.45 4.43
N HIS A 65 -4.24 3.57 4.06
CA HIS A 65 -3.07 3.55 3.18
C HIS A 65 -1.80 3.22 3.95
N ASP A 66 -1.65 3.68 5.20
CA ASP A 66 -0.55 3.25 6.07
C ASP A 66 -0.56 1.73 6.28
N THR A 67 -1.75 1.13 6.37
CA THR A 67 -1.88 -0.34 6.43
C THR A 67 -1.38 -1.02 5.15
N LEU A 68 -1.64 -0.44 3.98
CA LEU A 68 -1.15 -0.94 2.69
C LEU A 68 0.37 -0.74 2.55
N GLU A 69 0.90 0.38 3.02
CA GLU A 69 2.35 0.63 3.09
C GLU A 69 3.03 -0.38 4.00
N ALA A 70 2.45 -0.70 5.15
CA ALA A 70 2.99 -1.70 6.06
C ALA A 70 3.06 -3.10 5.42
N ILE A 71 2.00 -3.50 4.71
CA ILE A 71 2.01 -4.72 3.89
C ILE A 71 3.16 -4.70 2.88
N TRP A 72 3.35 -3.58 2.19
CA TRP A 72 4.43 -3.44 1.21
C TRP A 72 5.80 -3.58 1.87
N VAL A 73 6.04 -2.96 3.04
CA VAL A 73 7.29 -3.03 3.80
C VAL A 73 7.59 -4.46 4.24
N TRP A 74 6.63 -5.14 4.85
CA TRP A 74 6.81 -6.54 5.30
C TRP A 74 7.02 -7.50 4.11
N THR A 75 6.29 -7.29 3.01
CA THR A 75 6.47 -8.04 1.76
C THR A 75 7.87 -7.82 1.18
N HIS A 76 8.38 -6.58 1.24
CA HIS A 76 9.70 -6.26 0.72
C HIS A 76 10.79 -6.90 1.55
N TYR A 77 10.65 -6.86 2.88
CA TYR A 77 11.53 -7.55 3.78
C TYR A 77 11.59 -9.05 3.48
N ALA A 78 10.43 -9.70 3.31
CA ALA A 78 10.38 -11.12 2.96
C ALA A 78 11.10 -11.41 1.64
N LYS A 79 10.90 -10.56 0.63
CA LYS A 79 11.59 -10.71 -0.66
C LYS A 79 13.12 -10.62 -0.56
N ILE A 80 13.65 -9.67 0.21
CA ILE A 80 15.10 -9.43 0.25
C ILE A 80 15.83 -10.34 1.24
N SER A 81 15.16 -10.75 2.33
CA SER A 81 15.75 -11.58 3.37
C SER A 81 15.46 -13.08 3.20
N GLY A 82 14.42 -13.43 2.43
CA GLY A 82 13.89 -14.79 2.36
C GLY A 82 13.14 -15.25 3.61
N ARG A 83 12.86 -14.33 4.56
CA ARG A 83 12.21 -14.64 5.84
C ARG A 83 10.75 -14.21 5.85
N GLU A 84 9.87 -15.11 6.28
CA GLU A 84 8.42 -14.87 6.35
C GLU A 84 7.93 -14.58 7.79
N GLU A 85 8.79 -14.06 8.67
CA GLU A 85 8.45 -13.84 10.09
C GLU A 85 7.29 -12.86 10.31
N TYR A 86 7.10 -11.89 9.41
CA TYR A 86 5.97 -10.94 9.45
C TYR A 86 4.74 -11.41 8.68
N LYS A 87 4.69 -12.67 8.22
CA LYS A 87 3.54 -13.21 7.47
C LYS A 87 2.23 -13.11 8.26
N PRO A 88 2.16 -13.42 9.57
CA PRO A 88 0.94 -13.20 10.36
C PRO A 88 0.48 -11.74 10.34
N ASN A 89 1.41 -10.78 10.45
CA ASN A 89 1.11 -9.35 10.39
C ASN A 89 0.53 -8.94 9.04
N ILE A 90 1.10 -9.45 7.95
CA ILE A 90 0.58 -9.25 6.59
C ILE A 90 -0.84 -9.83 6.47
N GLU A 91 -1.09 -11.02 7.01
CA GLU A 91 -2.41 -11.65 6.97
C GLU A 91 -3.47 -10.85 7.75
N TRP A 92 -3.14 -10.37 8.96
CA TRP A 92 -4.04 -9.50 9.72
C TRP A 92 -4.32 -8.19 8.99
N ALA A 93 -3.30 -7.56 8.42
CA ALA A 93 -3.46 -6.33 7.65
C ALA A 93 -4.31 -6.56 6.39
N TRP A 94 -4.12 -7.66 5.65
CA TRP A 94 -4.97 -7.98 4.51
C TRP A 94 -6.41 -8.28 4.91
N ASN A 95 -6.64 -8.98 6.03
CA ASN A 95 -7.98 -9.24 6.54
C ASN A 95 -8.70 -7.92 6.89
N TYR A 96 -7.98 -7.00 7.54
CA TYR A 96 -8.46 -5.65 7.77
C TYR A 96 -8.82 -4.95 6.45
N THR A 97 -7.90 -4.90 5.47
CA THR A 97 -8.12 -4.26 4.18
C THR A 97 -9.34 -4.85 3.46
N ALA A 98 -9.41 -6.18 3.35
CA ALA A 98 -10.49 -6.87 2.65
C ALA A 98 -11.87 -6.66 3.30
N LYS A 99 -11.91 -6.53 4.63
CA LYS A 99 -13.14 -6.23 5.38
C LYS A 99 -13.62 -4.79 5.17
N ASN A 100 -12.68 -3.85 5.08
CA ASN A 100 -12.96 -2.43 5.24
C ASN A 100 -12.85 -1.59 3.96
N TRP A 101 -12.26 -2.12 2.89
CA TRP A 101 -11.91 -1.38 1.67
C TRP A 101 -13.07 -0.59 1.05
N LYS A 102 -14.33 -1.06 1.17
CA LYS A 102 -15.50 -0.36 0.60
C LYS A 102 -15.75 1.04 1.17
N ARG A 103 -15.19 1.34 2.35
CA ARG A 103 -15.26 2.68 2.96
C ARG A 103 -14.25 3.66 2.35
N PHE A 104 -13.16 3.14 1.79
CA PHE A 104 -12.06 3.93 1.23
C PHE A 104 -12.08 3.94 -0.29
N ILE A 105 -12.40 2.80 -0.91
CA ILE A 105 -12.44 2.61 -2.36
C ILE A 105 -13.89 2.55 -2.81
N SER A 106 -14.28 3.58 -3.55
CA SER A 106 -15.62 3.70 -4.10
C SER A 106 -15.94 2.50 -5.00
N GLN A 107 -17.15 1.94 -4.85
CA GLN A 107 -17.66 0.94 -5.78
C GLN A 107 -18.32 1.58 -7.02
N LYS A 108 -18.46 2.91 -7.01
CA LYS A 108 -19.11 3.69 -8.07
C LYS A 108 -18.10 4.61 -8.76
N PRO A 109 -18.03 4.62 -10.11
CA PRO A 109 -17.09 5.47 -10.86
C PRO A 109 -17.20 6.98 -10.54
N LEU A 110 -18.40 7.48 -10.21
CA LEU A 110 -18.66 8.90 -9.93
C LEU A 110 -17.89 9.48 -8.73
N HIS A 111 -17.38 8.62 -7.83
CA HIS A 111 -16.58 9.04 -6.67
C HIS A 111 -15.16 8.48 -6.71
N ALA A 112 -14.72 7.92 -7.85
CA ALA A 112 -13.40 7.32 -8.02
C ALA A 112 -12.28 8.33 -7.74
N ASP A 113 -12.49 9.61 -8.09
CA ASP A 113 -11.48 10.67 -7.92
C ASP A 113 -11.09 10.90 -6.44
N LYS A 114 -11.96 10.53 -5.48
CA LYS A 114 -11.70 10.69 -4.04
C LYS A 114 -10.89 9.55 -3.43
N CYS A 115 -10.79 8.41 -4.12
CA CYS A 115 -10.12 7.20 -3.62
C CYS A 115 -8.87 6.83 -4.41
N LEU A 116 -8.39 7.70 -5.31
CA LEU A 116 -7.27 7.41 -6.19
C LEU A 116 -5.97 7.16 -5.43
N TYR A 117 -5.76 7.88 -4.33
CA TYR A 117 -4.58 7.72 -3.48
C TYR A 117 -4.55 6.32 -2.84
N ASP A 118 -5.66 5.91 -2.21
CA ASP A 118 -5.82 4.56 -1.67
C ASP A 118 -5.73 3.48 -2.77
N CYS A 119 -6.29 3.75 -3.95
CA CYS A 119 -6.16 2.85 -5.11
C CYS A 119 -4.70 2.67 -5.53
N ALA A 120 -3.88 3.72 -5.50
CA ALA A 120 -2.49 3.65 -5.92
C ALA A 120 -1.66 2.81 -4.93
N HIS A 121 -1.91 2.99 -3.63
CA HIS A 121 -1.30 2.17 -2.58
C HIS A 121 -1.74 0.71 -2.64
N LEU A 122 -3.02 0.45 -2.92
CA LEU A 122 -3.53 -0.90 -3.07
C LEU A 122 -2.92 -1.59 -4.30
N LEU A 123 -2.78 -0.89 -5.42
CA LEU A 123 -2.07 -1.40 -6.59
C LEU A 123 -0.62 -1.72 -6.26
N ASN A 124 0.09 -0.82 -5.59
CA ASN A 124 1.50 -1.00 -5.24
C ASN A 124 1.70 -2.21 -4.30
N ALA A 125 1.02 -2.20 -3.15
CA ALA A 125 1.13 -3.23 -2.13
C ALA A 125 0.61 -4.58 -2.64
N GLY A 126 -0.58 -4.61 -3.23
CA GLY A 126 -1.23 -5.83 -3.72
C GLY A 126 -0.45 -6.50 -4.84
N THR A 127 -0.05 -5.74 -5.87
CA THR A 127 0.74 -6.30 -6.99
C THR A 127 2.07 -6.85 -6.50
N PHE A 128 2.73 -6.14 -5.57
CA PHE A 128 4.01 -6.58 -5.03
C PHE A 128 3.87 -7.83 -4.15
N TYR A 129 2.84 -7.88 -3.30
CA TYR A 129 2.49 -9.03 -2.49
C TYR A 129 2.27 -10.28 -3.34
N GLU A 130 1.38 -10.22 -4.33
CA GLU A 130 1.11 -11.35 -5.23
C GLU A 130 2.38 -11.83 -5.95
N LYS A 131 3.25 -10.91 -6.37
CA LYS A 131 4.49 -11.27 -7.06
C LYS A 131 5.48 -12.01 -6.15
N VAL A 132 5.55 -11.64 -4.87
CA VAL A 132 6.48 -12.24 -3.91
C VAL A 132 5.95 -13.57 -3.39
N PHE A 133 4.67 -13.63 -3.03
CA PHE A 133 4.08 -14.81 -2.37
C PHE A 133 3.29 -15.72 -3.30
N GLN A 134 3.05 -15.34 -4.56
CA GLN A 134 2.20 -16.07 -5.51
C GLN A 134 0.77 -16.30 -4.99
N ASP A 135 0.27 -15.39 -4.14
CA ASP A 135 -1.06 -15.43 -3.55
C ASP A 135 -1.95 -14.34 -4.16
N GLU A 136 -2.90 -14.74 -5.02
CA GLU A 136 -3.80 -13.85 -5.76
C GLU A 136 -5.12 -13.51 -5.03
N LYS A 137 -5.24 -13.79 -3.72
CA LYS A 137 -6.49 -13.54 -2.98
C LYS A 137 -7.01 -12.09 -3.06
N MET A 138 -6.11 -11.12 -3.25
CA MET A 138 -6.45 -9.69 -3.35
C MET A 138 -6.63 -9.21 -4.81
N ARG A 139 -6.53 -10.10 -5.80
CA ARG A 139 -6.69 -9.79 -7.23
C ARG A 139 -7.95 -8.96 -7.53
N PRO A 140 -9.15 -9.28 -7.00
CA PRO A 140 -10.35 -8.49 -7.30
C PRO A 140 -10.26 -7.03 -6.82
N LEU A 141 -9.62 -6.81 -5.67
CA LEU A 141 -9.39 -5.48 -5.10
C LEU A 141 -8.40 -4.69 -5.98
N ILE A 142 -7.30 -5.33 -6.38
CA ILE A 142 -6.31 -4.76 -7.31
C ILE A 142 -6.96 -4.38 -8.64
N GLU A 143 -7.81 -5.24 -9.21
CA GLU A 143 -8.54 -4.96 -10.44
C GLU A 143 -9.50 -3.78 -10.31
N THR A 144 -10.19 -3.67 -9.18
CA THR A 144 -11.10 -2.54 -8.93
C THR A 144 -10.32 -1.22 -8.85
N ALA A 145 -9.23 -1.18 -8.07
CA ALA A 145 -8.38 0.00 -7.95
C ALA A 145 -7.72 0.41 -9.28
N GLY A 146 -7.22 -0.57 -10.05
CA GLY A 146 -6.62 -0.32 -11.35
C GLY A 146 -7.61 0.20 -12.38
N ASN A 147 -8.86 -0.24 -12.35
CA ASN A 147 -9.90 0.31 -13.21
C ASN A 147 -10.22 1.77 -12.87
N HIS A 148 -10.27 2.14 -11.59
CA HIS A 148 -10.47 3.54 -11.18
C HIS A 148 -9.34 4.45 -11.63
N ILE A 149 -8.10 4.03 -11.41
CA ILE A 149 -6.93 4.80 -11.85
C ILE A 149 -6.86 4.90 -13.38
N ALA A 150 -7.13 3.80 -14.09
CA ALA A 150 -7.12 3.80 -15.55
C ALA A 150 -8.20 4.73 -16.13
N ASP A 151 -9.40 4.75 -15.54
CA ASP A 151 -10.48 5.65 -15.94
C ASP A 151 -10.11 7.11 -15.68
N HIS A 152 -9.58 7.42 -14.50
CA HIS A 152 -9.12 8.77 -14.15
C HIS A 152 -8.03 9.27 -15.11
N LEU A 153 -6.95 8.49 -15.28
CA LEU A 153 -5.82 8.87 -16.15
C LEU A 153 -6.24 8.98 -17.62
N SER A 154 -7.23 8.20 -18.08
CA SER A 154 -7.72 8.30 -19.46
C SER A 154 -8.38 9.64 -19.78
N ARG A 155 -8.90 10.33 -18.75
CA ARG A 155 -9.58 11.63 -18.84
C ARG A 155 -8.65 12.80 -18.50
N PHE A 156 -7.40 12.54 -18.12
CA PHE A 156 -6.48 13.57 -17.62
C PHE A 156 -5.95 14.45 -18.77
N PRO A 157 -6.20 15.77 -18.77
CA PRO A 157 -6.00 16.61 -19.95
C PRO A 157 -4.56 17.09 -20.19
N SER A 158 -3.63 16.91 -19.24
CA SER A 158 -2.23 17.37 -19.40
C SER A 158 -1.27 16.77 -18.37
N PRO A 159 -0.06 16.32 -18.74
CA PRO A 159 0.97 15.81 -17.82
C PRO A 159 1.71 16.92 -17.03
N LYS A 160 1.25 18.18 -17.08
CA LYS A 160 1.88 19.27 -16.31
C LYS A 160 1.39 19.23 -14.85
N PRO A 161 2.28 18.97 -13.87
CA PRO A 161 1.87 18.73 -12.49
C PRO A 161 1.36 19.99 -11.79
N ARG A 162 0.38 19.82 -10.89
CA ARG A 162 0.11 20.70 -9.75
C ARG A 162 0.24 19.86 -8.46
N GLU A 163 1.43 19.84 -7.85
CA GLU A 163 1.68 19.22 -6.53
C GLU A 163 1.00 17.85 -6.29
N TYR A 164 0.37 17.58 -5.12
CA TYR A 164 -0.26 16.30 -4.70
C TYR A 164 -1.26 15.66 -5.70
N SER A 165 -1.54 16.30 -6.84
CA SER A 165 -2.26 15.75 -7.99
C SER A 165 -1.33 15.21 -9.11
N ASP A 166 -0.04 15.04 -8.84
CA ASP A 166 0.93 14.49 -9.79
C ASP A 166 0.52 13.06 -10.21
N PRO A 167 0.16 12.86 -11.49
CA PRO A 167 -0.24 11.54 -11.97
C PRO A 167 0.91 10.54 -12.01
N PHE A 168 2.16 10.97 -11.80
CA PHE A 168 3.34 10.11 -11.88
C PHE A 168 3.24 8.88 -10.99
N TRP A 169 2.82 9.06 -9.73
CA TRP A 169 2.70 7.93 -8.79
C TRP A 169 1.63 6.94 -9.25
N MET A 170 0.43 7.43 -9.58
CA MET A 170 -0.68 6.61 -10.09
C MET A 170 -0.30 5.87 -11.37
N THR A 171 0.38 6.57 -12.29
CA THR A 171 0.84 6.02 -13.57
C THR A 171 1.87 4.92 -13.34
N THR A 172 2.80 5.12 -12.41
CA THR A 172 3.81 4.13 -12.04
C THR A 172 3.16 2.87 -11.45
N CYS A 173 2.25 3.02 -10.50
CA CYS A 173 1.49 1.91 -9.92
C CYS A 173 0.67 1.18 -10.97
N LEU A 174 -0.02 1.91 -11.85
CA LEU A 174 -0.84 1.33 -12.92
C LEU A 174 0.02 0.55 -13.92
N ALA A 175 1.15 1.11 -14.36
CA ALA A 175 2.07 0.44 -15.28
C ALA A 175 2.65 -0.85 -14.67
N TYR A 176 3.07 -0.79 -13.41
CA TYR A 176 3.60 -1.94 -12.68
C TYR A 176 2.55 -3.04 -12.54
N ALA A 177 1.34 -2.68 -12.13
CA ALA A 177 0.21 -3.61 -12.02
C ALA A 177 -0.16 -4.19 -13.39
N ALA A 178 -0.30 -3.37 -14.43
CA ALA A 178 -0.73 -3.79 -15.77
C ALA A 178 0.10 -4.94 -16.34
N LYS A 179 1.43 -4.89 -16.13
CA LYS A 179 2.36 -5.95 -16.54
C LYS A 179 2.14 -7.25 -15.77
N HIS A 180 1.92 -7.15 -14.46
CA HIS A 180 1.72 -8.29 -13.57
C HIS A 180 0.34 -8.95 -13.79
N VAL A 181 -0.72 -8.15 -13.79
CA VAL A 181 -2.12 -8.61 -13.94
C VAL A 181 -2.52 -8.89 -15.40
N LYS A 182 -1.61 -8.64 -16.36
CA LYS A 182 -1.83 -8.77 -17.82
C LYS A 182 -3.07 -7.98 -18.31
N LYS A 183 -3.15 -6.68 -18.01
CA LYS A 183 -4.22 -5.78 -18.49
C LYS A 183 -3.67 -4.79 -19.54
N PRO A 184 -3.77 -5.08 -20.85
CA PRO A 184 -3.23 -4.21 -21.90
C PRO A 184 -3.79 -2.78 -21.88
N LYS A 185 -5.08 -2.61 -21.56
CA LYS A 185 -5.70 -1.28 -21.48
C LYS A 185 -5.03 -0.38 -20.43
N TRP A 186 -4.68 -0.94 -19.27
CA TRP A 186 -4.00 -0.19 -18.22
C TRP A 186 -2.60 0.24 -18.65
N TRP A 187 -1.89 -0.65 -19.36
CA TRP A 187 -0.57 -0.36 -19.92
C TRP A 187 -0.64 0.77 -20.96
N GLU A 188 -1.62 0.75 -21.85
CA GLU A 188 -1.81 1.82 -22.83
C GLU A 188 -2.21 3.14 -22.18
N THR A 189 -3.03 3.13 -21.13
CA THR A 189 -3.33 4.34 -20.36
C THR A 189 -2.08 4.92 -19.69
N ALA A 190 -1.24 4.07 -19.08
CA ALA A 190 -0.06 4.52 -18.37
C ALA A 190 1.09 5.04 -19.26
N LYS A 191 1.01 4.83 -20.58
CA LYS A 191 1.99 5.36 -21.56
C LYS A 191 1.68 6.78 -22.04
N LYS A 192 0.44 7.24 -21.88
CA LYS A 192 0.00 8.56 -22.34
C LYS A 192 0.67 9.66 -21.53
#